data_AF-A0A3M0G9J2-F1
#
_entry.id   AF-A0A3M0G9J2-F1
#
_cell.length_a   1.000
_cell.length_b   1.000
_cell.length_c   1.000
_cell.angle_alpha   90.00
_cell.angle_beta   90.00
_cell.angle_gamma   90.00
#
_symmetry.space_group_name_H-M   'P 1'
#
loop_
_entity.id
_entity.type
_entity.pdbx_description
1 polymer ?
#
loop_
_entity_poly.entity_id
_entity_poly.type
_entity_poly.pdbx_seq_one_letter_code
_entity_poly.pdbx_strand_id
1 'polypeptide(L)'
;MTPLSRRQFVHASLAIAALSGGGLLSGCGGGSSSDNPTDKGGANGGDAVPAPTYRPLENGPKPDIAGDVNIPDTFFNYPSDPFQSVTEMAGDGKPVSILTQTFSPVTAQPPKNTAWQNLNDKIGSELTIQQIPAGEYSTKFSTTLAGQQLPDMFFIAEVSDMPAMVQATCLDLSDHLSGDAILKYPNLAAIPTDAWEAGRFGGRLYGLPSPRGAMSSGILYKRDDMLKAKGIDGTWGSFQEFFDLAKEINDPRGGVWASTSVPGQYIKNMLGMPNFWNYDGKTMQSWWMVPEMEQALEAQRSWVEAGLMNPDAFSSPNTKLWFSTGKGYFNPDAFTAWAQYWVGATSGFDFGGCEIPAFEGGGDGHMWVSFPSFGRSAINKNAGDRVETLLKVANYLAAPFGTQEFLDVKYGKEGVDYTLNGSDPEPTPAGGANSQIGVKYIVDAKVPNYLPGHKESAQKLDTLIRALMPNALYNDAVYLYSKEQEKNFAEALTEFGALEGDIVQGRKQVSDWKPAADKWWKDHGQKMADELAQAYVDAGRKK
;
A
#
# COMPACT_ATOMS: atom_id res chain seq x y z
N MET A 1 53.15 -15.29 45.83
CA MET A 1 52.61 -16.65 46.05
C MET A 1 51.24 -16.71 45.42
N THR A 2 51.07 -17.70 44.55
CA THR A 2 49.82 -18.29 44.03
C THR A 2 48.86 -17.40 43.20
N PRO A 3 48.43 -17.86 42.00
CA PRO A 3 47.76 -17.05 41.00
C PRO A 3 46.24 -17.04 41.20
N LEU A 4 45.59 -15.91 40.95
CA LEU A 4 44.14 -15.80 40.93
C LEU A 4 43.55 -16.53 39.71
N SER A 5 42.53 -17.35 40.00
CA SER A 5 41.95 -18.33 39.09
C SER A 5 41.17 -17.72 37.92
N ARG A 6 41.21 -18.42 36.78
CA ARG A 6 40.49 -18.15 35.51
C ARG A 6 38.95 -18.13 35.60
N ARG A 7 38.34 -18.13 36.79
CA ARG A 7 36.88 -18.11 36.99
C ARG A 7 36.31 -16.78 37.49
N GLN A 8 37.14 -15.79 37.81
CA GLN A 8 36.67 -14.46 38.24
C GLN A 8 36.75 -13.38 37.15
N PHE A 9 37.19 -13.73 35.93
CA PHE A 9 37.21 -12.81 34.79
C PHE A 9 35.92 -12.85 33.94
N VAL A 10 34.92 -13.66 34.29
CA VAL A 10 33.68 -13.82 33.50
C VAL A 10 32.50 -12.97 34.03
N HIS A 11 32.67 -12.22 35.12
CA HIS A 11 31.59 -11.39 35.68
C HIS A 11 31.79 -9.86 35.54
N ALA A 12 32.74 -9.39 34.72
CA ALA A 12 33.03 -7.96 34.57
C ALA A 12 33.06 -7.44 33.12
N SER A 13 32.43 -8.13 32.17
CA SER A 13 32.36 -7.71 30.75
C SER A 13 30.95 -7.70 30.14
N LEU A 14 29.91 -7.63 30.97
CA LEU A 14 28.51 -7.51 30.52
C LEU A 14 27.85 -6.26 31.12
N ALA A 15 28.22 -5.08 30.62
CA ALA A 15 27.50 -3.84 30.97
C ALA A 15 27.63 -2.69 29.96
N ILE A 16 28.04 -2.94 28.70
CA ILE A 16 28.02 -1.91 27.64
C ILE A 16 27.59 -2.57 26.31
N ALA A 17 26.29 -2.85 26.16
CA ALA A 17 25.62 -3.10 24.87
C ALA A 17 24.11 -3.31 25.12
N ALA A 18 23.40 -2.26 25.55
CA ALA A 18 21.94 -2.30 25.71
C ALA A 18 21.29 -0.93 25.51
N LEU A 19 21.71 -0.20 24.47
CA LEU A 19 21.01 0.98 23.95
C LEU A 19 21.07 0.98 22.41
N SER A 20 20.77 -0.16 21.79
CA SER A 20 20.35 -0.18 20.38
C SER A 20 18.83 -0.13 20.38
N GLY A 21 18.28 1.04 20.09
CA GLY A 21 16.85 1.27 19.95
C GLY A 21 16.27 0.35 18.89
N GLY A 22 15.70 -0.76 19.35
CA GLY A 22 14.84 -1.62 18.57
C GLY A 22 13.53 -0.89 18.33
N GLY A 23 13.53 0.02 17.35
CA GLY A 23 12.31 0.32 16.62
C GLY A 23 11.87 -1.01 16.01
N LEU A 24 10.80 -1.57 16.56
CA LEU A 24 10.14 -2.74 15.97
C LEU A 24 9.85 -2.38 14.53
N LEU A 25 10.61 -2.95 13.60
CA LEU A 25 10.27 -3.10 12.20
C LEU A 25 9.02 -3.98 12.17
N SER A 26 7.89 -3.41 12.57
CA SER A 26 6.59 -4.02 12.47
C SER A 26 6.33 -4.13 10.97
N GLY A 27 6.59 -5.31 10.44
CA GLY A 27 6.21 -5.69 9.08
C GLY A 27 4.70 -5.60 8.99
N CYS A 28 4.21 -4.45 8.53
CA CYS A 28 2.85 -4.32 8.06
C CYS A 28 2.73 -5.26 6.85
N GLY A 29 2.16 -6.45 7.09
CA GLY A 29 1.67 -7.37 6.06
C GLY A 29 2.65 -7.69 4.94
N GLY A 30 3.50 -8.70 5.15
CA GLY A 30 4.01 -9.51 4.04
C GLY A 30 2.85 -10.31 3.44
N GLY A 31 2.02 -9.63 2.67
CA GLY A 31 0.95 -10.19 1.88
C GLY A 31 0.83 -9.27 0.67
N SER A 32 1.17 -9.80 -0.49
CA SER A 32 0.97 -9.20 -1.81
C SER A 32 -0.35 -8.42 -1.82
N SER A 33 -0.26 -7.09 -1.88
CA SER A 33 -1.40 -6.17 -1.95
C SER A 33 -2.27 -6.37 -3.20
N SER A 34 -1.92 -7.32 -4.07
CA SER A 34 -2.67 -7.72 -5.25
C SER A 34 -3.67 -8.86 -5.02
N ASP A 35 -3.59 -9.62 -3.92
CA ASP A 35 -4.39 -10.84 -3.77
C ASP A 35 -5.83 -10.58 -3.28
N ASN A 36 -6.16 -9.34 -2.91
CA ASN A 36 -7.50 -8.98 -2.46
C ASN A 36 -8.19 -7.99 -3.43
N PRO A 37 -8.90 -8.47 -4.46
CA PRO A 37 -9.57 -7.64 -5.49
C PRO A 37 -10.86 -6.98 -4.99
N THR A 38 -10.97 -6.68 -3.69
CA THR A 38 -12.21 -6.26 -3.04
C THR A 38 -12.35 -4.76 -2.83
N ASP A 39 -11.63 -3.94 -3.61
CA ASP A 39 -11.91 -2.50 -3.68
C ASP A 39 -13.24 -2.25 -4.41
N LYS A 40 -14.32 -2.57 -3.71
CA LYS A 40 -15.70 -2.46 -4.17
C LYS A 40 -16.06 -0.99 -4.24
N GLY A 41 -16.63 -0.59 -5.37
CA GLY A 41 -17.26 0.71 -5.52
C GLY A 41 -18.69 0.71 -5.02
N GLY A 42 -19.36 1.86 -5.17
CA GLY A 42 -20.80 1.93 -4.96
C GLY A 42 -21.62 1.39 -6.11
N ALA A 43 -22.94 1.32 -5.88
CA ALA A 43 -23.89 0.99 -6.92
C ALA A 43 -23.60 1.84 -8.18
N ASN A 44 -23.34 1.16 -9.29
CA ASN A 44 -23.07 1.78 -10.58
C ASN A 44 -24.40 2.16 -11.25
N GLY A 45 -24.49 3.39 -11.77
CA GLY A 45 -25.71 3.94 -12.38
C GLY A 45 -26.32 5.12 -11.60
N GLY A 46 -26.92 6.06 -12.35
CA GLY A 46 -27.43 7.36 -11.89
C GLY A 46 -26.84 8.52 -12.69
N ASP A 47 -27.41 9.73 -12.59
CA ASP A 47 -26.81 10.94 -13.17
C ASP A 47 -25.51 11.26 -12.42
N ALA A 48 -24.39 10.72 -12.93
CA ALA A 48 -23.08 10.87 -12.30
C ALA A 48 -22.65 12.35 -12.31
N VAL A 49 -22.29 12.86 -11.13
CA VAL A 49 -21.69 14.20 -11.04
C VAL A 49 -20.30 14.18 -11.68
N PRO A 50 -19.84 15.28 -12.29
CA PRO A 50 -18.50 15.36 -12.86
C PRO A 50 -17.43 14.93 -11.87
N ALA A 51 -16.41 14.23 -12.35
CA ALA A 51 -15.23 13.97 -11.55
C ALA A 51 -14.58 15.30 -11.10
N PRO A 52 -13.96 15.35 -9.91
CA PRO A 52 -13.26 16.55 -9.47
C PRO A 52 -12.18 16.99 -10.47
N THR A 53 -12.11 18.29 -10.75
CA THR A 53 -11.09 18.87 -11.62
C THR A 53 -9.71 18.70 -10.99
N TYR A 54 -8.81 18.00 -11.68
CA TYR A 54 -7.41 17.91 -11.29
C TYR A 54 -6.67 19.23 -11.56
N ARG A 55 -5.98 19.75 -10.55
CA ARG A 55 -5.10 20.91 -10.67
C ARG A 55 -3.82 20.68 -9.85
N PRO A 56 -2.64 20.52 -10.47
CA PRO A 56 -1.39 20.46 -9.74
C PRO A 56 -1.12 21.80 -9.04
N LEU A 57 -0.35 21.77 -7.95
CA LEU A 57 0.05 23.01 -7.26
C LEU A 57 0.99 23.84 -8.15
N GLU A 58 0.63 25.10 -8.39
CA GLU A 58 1.38 26.01 -9.28
C GLU A 58 2.80 26.32 -8.76
N ASN A 59 2.96 26.38 -7.43
CA ASN A 59 4.23 26.68 -6.75
C ASN A 59 4.90 25.43 -6.19
N GLY A 60 4.48 24.23 -6.61
CA GLY A 60 5.09 22.97 -6.20
C GLY A 60 6.57 22.89 -6.57
N PRO A 61 7.38 22.12 -5.83
CA PRO A 61 8.76 21.89 -6.22
C PRO A 61 8.83 21.22 -7.58
N LYS A 62 9.79 21.62 -8.40
CA LYS A 62 10.07 20.94 -9.67
C LYS A 62 10.71 19.58 -9.36
N PRO A 63 10.17 18.46 -9.88
CA PRO A 63 10.79 17.16 -9.69
C PRO A 63 12.13 17.06 -10.43
N ASP A 64 13.06 16.30 -9.85
CA ASP A 64 14.33 15.96 -10.50
C ASP A 64 14.09 15.02 -11.69
N ILE A 65 13.11 14.11 -11.56
CA ILE A 65 12.58 13.31 -12.67
C ILE A 65 11.05 13.42 -12.63
N ALA A 66 10.48 14.03 -13.67
CA ALA A 66 9.04 14.22 -13.78
C ALA A 66 8.32 12.89 -14.02
N GLY A 67 7.32 12.61 -13.20
CA GLY A 67 6.41 11.47 -13.37
C GLY A 67 5.28 11.76 -14.36
N ASP A 68 4.22 10.98 -14.27
CA ASP A 68 2.96 11.19 -14.97
C ASP A 68 1.77 10.82 -14.05
N VAL A 69 0.60 10.49 -14.61
CA VAL A 69 -0.56 10.08 -13.83
C VAL A 69 -0.31 8.78 -13.04
N ASN A 70 0.44 7.83 -13.61
CA ASN A 70 0.72 6.52 -13.03
C ASN A 70 2.10 6.47 -12.36
N ILE A 71 3.06 7.23 -12.88
CA ILE A 71 4.44 7.26 -12.38
C ILE A 71 4.58 8.41 -11.36
N PRO A 72 5.07 8.15 -10.14
CA PRO A 72 5.28 9.21 -9.17
C PRO A 72 6.40 10.16 -9.62
N ASP A 73 6.29 11.42 -9.21
CA ASP A 73 7.38 12.36 -9.34
C ASP A 73 8.54 11.96 -8.44
N THR A 74 9.77 12.04 -8.96
CA THR A 74 10.98 11.71 -8.22
C THR A 74 11.70 12.97 -7.76
N PHE A 75 11.98 13.04 -6.47
CA PHE A 75 12.73 14.12 -5.83
C PHE A 75 13.95 13.54 -5.12
N PHE A 76 15.11 14.18 -5.29
CA PHE A 76 16.36 13.77 -4.65
C PHE A 76 16.58 14.46 -3.32
N ASN A 77 15.97 15.63 -3.13
CA ASN A 77 16.01 16.36 -1.87
C ASN A 77 14.64 16.99 -1.62
N TYR A 78 14.34 17.23 -0.36
CA TYR A 78 13.26 18.12 0.04
C TYR A 78 13.64 19.57 -0.31
N PRO A 79 12.68 20.44 -0.68
CA PRO A 79 12.97 21.85 -0.96
C PRO A 79 13.55 22.56 0.28
N SER A 80 14.56 23.40 0.07
CA SER A 80 15.18 24.19 1.16
C SER A 80 14.28 25.30 1.71
N ASP A 81 13.29 25.72 0.93
CA ASP A 81 12.30 26.73 1.30
C ASP A 81 10.89 26.17 0.99
N PRO A 82 10.32 25.37 1.90
CA PRO A 82 9.00 24.79 1.69
C PRO A 82 7.93 25.89 1.76
N PHE A 83 7.19 26.04 0.67
CA PHE A 83 6.11 27.02 0.61
C PHE A 83 4.88 26.54 1.40
N GLN A 84 4.02 27.48 1.76
CA GLN A 84 2.71 27.17 2.34
C GLN A 84 1.66 27.11 1.23
N SER A 85 1.01 25.96 1.10
CA SER A 85 -0.10 25.75 0.16
C SER A 85 -1.42 26.38 0.63
N VAL A 86 -1.58 26.50 1.95
CA VAL A 86 -2.69 27.18 2.61
C VAL A 86 -2.17 28.13 3.69
N THR A 87 -2.65 29.37 3.67
CA THR A 87 -2.19 30.44 4.59
C THR A 87 -3.15 30.67 5.75
N GLU A 88 -4.40 30.22 5.63
CA GLU A 88 -5.39 30.30 6.71
C GLU A 88 -5.36 29.01 7.55
N MET A 89 -5.62 29.15 8.85
CA MET A 89 -5.87 27.98 9.70
C MET A 89 -7.06 27.17 9.17
N ALA A 90 -6.89 25.85 9.14
CA ALA A 90 -7.90 24.95 8.60
C ALA A 90 -9.07 24.71 9.56
N GLY A 91 -8.80 24.69 10.85
CA GLY A 91 -9.75 24.45 11.93
C GLY A 91 -10.54 25.70 12.34
N ASP A 92 -11.61 25.46 13.09
CA ASP A 92 -12.53 26.49 13.63
C ASP A 92 -12.40 26.63 15.16
N GLY A 93 -11.35 26.06 15.77
CA GLY A 93 -11.15 26.02 17.22
C GLY A 93 -11.98 24.97 17.95
N LYS A 94 -12.94 24.31 17.28
CA LYS A 94 -13.71 23.20 17.87
C LYS A 94 -13.01 21.87 17.60
N PRO A 95 -13.13 20.87 18.50
CA PRO A 95 -12.56 19.55 18.27
C PRO A 95 -13.05 18.91 16.96
N VAL A 96 -12.17 18.13 16.33
CA VAL A 96 -12.47 17.29 15.16
C VAL A 96 -12.21 15.85 15.56
N SER A 97 -13.27 15.06 15.62
CA SER A 97 -13.21 13.65 16.00
C SER A 97 -12.95 12.76 14.78
N ILE A 98 -12.03 11.81 14.92
CA ILE A 98 -11.57 10.94 13.83
C ILE A 98 -11.55 9.47 14.29
N LEU A 99 -12.04 8.56 13.46
CA LEU A 99 -11.87 7.11 13.62
C LEU A 99 -11.08 6.56 12.42
N THR A 100 -9.93 5.95 12.69
CA THR A 100 -9.02 5.48 11.63
C THR A 100 -8.34 4.17 12.01
N GLN A 101 -7.80 3.48 11.02
CA GLN A 101 -7.00 2.28 11.23
C GLN A 101 -5.51 2.59 11.32
N THR A 102 -4.75 1.67 11.91
CA THR A 102 -3.28 1.70 11.92
C THR A 102 -2.70 0.31 11.70
N PHE A 103 -1.57 0.27 11.00
CA PHE A 103 -0.75 -0.92 10.79
C PHE A 103 0.53 -0.89 11.65
N SER A 104 0.73 0.22 12.36
CA SER A 104 1.82 0.40 13.31
C SER A 104 1.27 0.35 14.74
N PRO A 105 2.13 0.19 15.77
CA PRO A 105 1.71 0.33 17.15
C PRO A 105 0.96 1.65 17.37
N VAL A 106 -0.12 1.60 18.15
CA VAL A 106 -0.91 2.80 18.50
C VAL A 106 -0.01 3.79 19.24
N THR A 107 0.05 5.02 18.73
CA THR A 107 0.90 6.07 19.32
C THR A 107 0.31 6.61 20.63
N ALA A 108 1.13 7.29 21.42
CA ALA A 108 0.62 8.10 22.53
C ALA A 108 -0.33 9.22 22.04
N GLN A 109 -1.14 9.75 22.95
CA GLN A 109 -2.02 10.90 22.73
C GLN A 109 -1.31 12.20 23.15
N PRO A 110 -1.73 13.38 22.66
CA PRO A 110 -1.24 14.67 23.15
C PRO A 110 -1.45 14.83 24.67
N PRO A 111 -0.58 15.57 25.37
CA PRO A 111 0.61 16.26 24.85
C PRO A 111 1.85 15.35 24.76
N LYS A 112 1.74 14.04 25.07
CA LYS A 112 2.89 13.12 25.03
C LYS A 112 3.37 12.81 23.62
N ASN A 113 2.46 12.85 22.64
CA ASN A 113 2.80 12.77 21.23
C ASN A 113 3.00 14.19 20.67
N THR A 114 4.26 14.55 20.42
CA THR A 114 4.66 15.89 19.97
C THR A 114 4.28 16.17 18.52
N ALA A 115 4.36 15.17 17.63
CA ALA A 115 3.92 15.31 16.25
C ALA A 115 2.41 15.58 16.16
N TRP A 116 1.61 14.87 16.96
CA TRP A 116 0.17 15.09 17.03
C TRP A 116 -0.17 16.45 17.67
N GLN A 117 0.49 16.82 18.76
CA GLN A 117 0.30 18.16 19.32
C GLN A 117 0.63 19.27 18.30
N ASN A 118 1.74 19.13 17.57
CA ASN A 118 2.10 20.05 16.48
C ASN A 118 1.00 20.15 15.44
N LEU A 119 0.44 19.00 15.02
CA LEU A 119 -0.64 18.99 14.05
C LEU A 119 -1.90 19.72 14.55
N ASN A 120 -2.27 19.55 15.84
CA ASN A 120 -3.36 20.32 16.45
C ASN A 120 -3.11 21.83 16.39
N ASP A 121 -1.89 22.26 16.76
CA ASP A 121 -1.50 23.67 16.78
C ASP A 121 -1.54 24.30 15.37
N LYS A 122 -1.12 23.54 14.35
CA LYS A 122 -1.08 23.99 12.94
C LYS A 122 -2.46 24.04 12.30
N ILE A 123 -3.31 23.07 12.61
CA ILE A 123 -4.70 23.06 12.14
C ILE A 123 -5.51 24.15 12.86
N GLY A 124 -5.24 24.42 14.13
CA GLY A 124 -6.01 25.35 14.95
C GLY A 124 -7.26 24.72 15.58
N SER A 125 -7.35 23.39 15.61
CA SER A 125 -8.41 22.60 16.26
C SER A 125 -7.79 21.36 16.90
N GLU A 126 -8.36 20.92 18.03
CA GLU A 126 -7.97 19.64 18.64
C GLU A 126 -8.45 18.47 17.76
N LEU A 127 -7.53 17.62 17.30
CA LEU A 127 -7.88 16.36 16.67
C LEU A 127 -8.02 15.26 17.73
N THR A 128 -9.18 14.63 17.83
CA THR A 128 -9.42 13.47 18.71
C THR A 128 -9.44 12.19 17.87
N ILE A 129 -8.33 11.47 17.83
CA ILE A 129 -8.10 10.38 16.86
C ILE A 129 -8.13 9.02 17.55
N GLN A 130 -9.11 8.20 17.18
CA GLN A 130 -9.18 6.80 17.56
C GLN A 130 -8.42 5.96 16.55
N GLN A 131 -7.20 5.55 16.91
CA GLN A 131 -6.37 4.63 16.13
C GLN A 131 -6.71 3.19 16.53
N ILE A 132 -7.20 2.41 15.57
CA ILE A 132 -7.55 1.01 15.79
C ILE A 132 -6.63 0.13 14.95
N PRO A 133 -6.00 -0.91 15.53
CA PRO A 133 -5.21 -1.87 14.75
C PRO A 133 -6.03 -2.42 13.57
N ALA A 134 -5.41 -2.53 12.38
CA ALA A 134 -6.12 -2.89 11.14
C ALA A 134 -6.93 -4.19 11.26
N GLY A 135 -6.40 -5.22 11.95
CA GLY A 135 -7.09 -6.49 12.17
C GLY A 135 -8.35 -6.40 13.04
N GLU A 136 -8.54 -5.31 13.78
CA GLU A 136 -9.68 -5.06 14.66
C GLU A 136 -10.64 -4.00 14.09
N TYR A 137 -10.24 -3.31 13.01
CA TYR A 137 -10.93 -2.12 12.51
C TYR A 137 -12.37 -2.42 12.06
N SER A 138 -12.59 -3.47 11.26
CA SER A 138 -13.92 -3.77 10.71
C SER A 138 -14.94 -4.05 11.82
N THR A 139 -14.54 -4.73 12.89
CA THR A 139 -15.39 -5.00 14.07
C THR A 139 -15.71 -3.71 14.82
N LYS A 140 -14.69 -2.87 15.05
CA LYS A 140 -14.88 -1.58 15.71
C LYS A 140 -15.78 -0.65 14.90
N PHE A 141 -15.55 -0.53 13.60
CA PHE A 141 -16.35 0.28 12.68
C PHE A 141 -17.81 -0.17 12.69
N SER A 142 -18.08 -1.47 12.54
CA SER A 142 -19.45 -2.01 12.56
C SER A 142 -20.17 -1.73 13.88
N THR A 143 -19.45 -1.81 15.01
CA THR A 143 -20.02 -1.50 16.34
C THR A 143 -20.34 -0.01 16.47
N THR A 144 -19.42 0.86 16.05
CA THR A 144 -19.62 2.32 16.07
C THR A 144 -20.76 2.76 15.16
N LEU A 145 -20.86 2.15 13.97
CA LEU A 145 -21.95 2.36 13.02
C LEU A 145 -23.30 1.97 13.63
N ALA A 146 -23.41 0.75 14.19
CA ALA A 146 -24.64 0.26 14.83
C ALA A 146 -25.07 1.12 16.03
N GLY A 147 -24.10 1.66 16.77
CA GLY A 147 -24.33 2.59 17.87
C GLY A 147 -24.70 4.01 17.44
N GLN A 148 -24.67 4.34 16.15
CA GLN A 148 -24.84 5.70 15.61
C GLN A 148 -23.84 6.70 16.22
N GLN A 149 -22.62 6.23 16.48
CA GLN A 149 -21.55 6.97 17.17
C GLN A 149 -20.37 7.29 16.25
N LEU A 150 -20.60 7.31 14.93
CA LEU A 150 -19.55 7.70 13.98
C LEU A 150 -19.06 9.13 14.31
N PRO A 151 -17.73 9.36 14.33
CA PRO A 151 -17.18 10.68 14.60
C PRO A 151 -17.35 11.61 13.38
N ASP A 152 -16.79 12.82 13.43
CA ASP A 152 -16.86 13.79 12.33
C ASP A 152 -16.27 13.24 11.02
N MET A 153 -15.13 12.54 11.11
CA MET A 153 -14.46 11.90 9.97
C MET A 153 -14.05 10.47 10.28
N PHE A 154 -14.21 9.55 9.34
CA PHE A 154 -13.86 8.14 9.59
C PHE A 154 -13.42 7.40 8.33
N PHE A 155 -12.52 6.44 8.49
CA PHE A 155 -12.19 5.48 7.43
C PHE A 155 -13.35 4.49 7.22
N ILE A 156 -13.77 4.26 5.98
CA ILE A 156 -14.86 3.33 5.67
C ILE A 156 -14.28 1.92 5.60
N ALA A 157 -14.70 1.05 6.53
CA ALA A 157 -14.45 -0.38 6.41
C ALA A 157 -15.48 -1.03 5.47
N GLU A 158 -15.10 -2.16 4.90
CA GLU A 158 -16.05 -3.01 4.17
C GLU A 158 -17.13 -3.54 5.14
N VAL A 159 -18.39 -3.34 4.76
CA VAL A 159 -19.59 -3.80 5.47
C VAL A 159 -20.61 -4.31 4.47
N SER A 160 -21.58 -5.10 4.93
CA SER A 160 -22.71 -5.50 4.10
C SER A 160 -23.64 -4.32 3.78
N ASP A 161 -24.20 -4.32 2.59
CA ASP A 161 -25.01 -3.25 2.00
C ASP A 161 -24.31 -1.89 2.06
N MET A 162 -23.04 -1.89 1.68
CA MET A 162 -22.18 -0.70 1.77
C MET A 162 -22.79 0.53 1.05
N PRO A 163 -23.42 0.42 -0.15
CA PRO A 163 -24.05 1.59 -0.78
C PRO A 163 -25.15 2.22 0.09
N ALA A 164 -25.99 1.41 0.74
CA ALA A 164 -27.03 1.91 1.64
C ALA A 164 -26.42 2.54 2.90
N MET A 165 -25.38 1.92 3.47
CA MET A 165 -24.65 2.47 4.63
C MET A 165 -24.06 3.85 4.33
N VAL A 166 -23.40 4.00 3.17
CA VAL A 166 -22.83 5.28 2.73
C VAL A 166 -23.92 6.34 2.60
N GLN A 167 -25.01 6.05 1.89
CA GLN A 167 -26.10 7.02 1.71
C GLN A 167 -26.78 7.42 3.04
N ALA A 168 -26.86 6.50 3.99
CA ALA A 168 -27.47 6.73 5.30
C ALA A 168 -26.59 7.60 6.22
N THR A 169 -25.26 7.42 6.18
CA THR A 169 -24.35 7.92 7.23
C THR A 169 -23.27 8.88 6.75
N CYS A 170 -22.89 8.83 5.48
CA CYS A 170 -21.87 9.70 4.92
C CYS A 170 -22.51 10.96 4.33
N LEU A 171 -21.83 12.09 4.49
CA LEU A 171 -22.20 13.32 3.86
C LEU A 171 -21.91 13.25 2.36
N ASP A 172 -22.86 13.72 1.56
CA ASP A 172 -22.65 13.90 0.13
C ASP A 172 -21.83 15.17 -0.12
N LEU A 173 -20.65 15.00 -0.70
CA LEU A 173 -19.66 16.05 -0.96
C LEU A 173 -19.73 16.59 -2.38
N SER A 174 -20.68 16.13 -3.19
CA SER A 174 -20.75 16.45 -4.63
C SER A 174 -20.78 17.97 -4.88
N ASP A 175 -21.59 18.72 -4.14
CA ASP A 175 -21.72 20.17 -4.31
C ASP A 175 -20.46 20.93 -3.86
N HIS A 176 -19.57 20.27 -3.09
CA HIS A 176 -18.34 20.86 -2.56
C HIS A 176 -17.09 20.47 -3.35
N LEU A 177 -17.11 19.32 -4.04
CA LEU A 177 -15.91 18.72 -4.65
C LEU A 177 -16.06 18.32 -6.12
N SER A 178 -17.28 18.24 -6.68
CA SER A 178 -17.43 17.86 -8.09
C SER A 178 -16.98 18.98 -9.04
N GLY A 179 -16.37 18.59 -10.17
CA GLY A 179 -15.83 19.53 -11.15
C GLY A 179 -14.95 20.61 -10.49
N ASP A 180 -15.22 21.87 -10.81
CA ASP A 180 -14.43 23.01 -10.33
C ASP A 180 -14.69 23.38 -8.85
N ALA A 181 -15.68 22.79 -8.18
CA ALA A 181 -15.93 23.07 -6.76
C ALA A 181 -14.72 22.68 -5.88
N ILE A 182 -13.99 21.62 -6.26
CA ILE A 182 -12.77 21.20 -5.57
C ILE A 182 -11.66 22.26 -5.58
N LEU A 183 -11.68 23.20 -6.54
CA LEU A 183 -10.62 24.21 -6.67
C LEU A 183 -10.56 25.18 -5.48
N LYS A 184 -11.59 25.20 -4.62
CA LYS A 184 -11.56 25.86 -3.30
C LYS A 184 -10.53 25.23 -2.34
N TYR A 185 -10.13 23.98 -2.61
CA TYR A 185 -9.24 23.15 -1.81
C TYR A 185 -8.02 22.72 -2.66
N PRO A 186 -6.98 23.56 -2.77
CA PRO A 186 -5.90 23.35 -3.75
C PRO A 186 -5.13 22.04 -3.57
N ASN A 187 -4.97 21.56 -2.34
CA ASN A 187 -4.27 20.29 -2.07
C ASN A 187 -5.15 19.08 -2.41
N LEU A 188 -6.47 19.18 -2.18
CA LEU A 188 -7.41 18.15 -2.64
C LEU A 188 -7.48 18.13 -4.17
N ALA A 189 -7.48 19.29 -4.83
CA ALA A 189 -7.48 19.38 -6.29
C ALA A 189 -6.20 18.81 -6.92
N ALA A 190 -5.10 18.75 -6.18
CA ALA A 190 -3.84 18.13 -6.59
C ALA A 190 -3.84 16.58 -6.47
N ILE A 191 -4.92 15.97 -5.97
CA ILE A 191 -5.08 14.52 -5.96
C ILE A 191 -5.49 14.02 -7.35
N PRO A 192 -4.83 12.99 -7.90
CA PRO A 192 -5.21 12.37 -9.18
C PRO A 192 -6.70 12.02 -9.25
N THR A 193 -7.35 12.32 -10.38
CA THR A 193 -8.80 12.17 -10.57
C THR A 193 -9.28 10.73 -10.35
N ASP A 194 -8.49 9.73 -10.75
CA ASP A 194 -8.81 8.30 -10.59
C ASP A 194 -8.90 7.85 -9.13
N ALA A 195 -8.16 8.49 -8.22
CA ALA A 195 -8.24 8.20 -6.79
C ALA A 195 -9.63 8.54 -6.21
N TRP A 196 -10.31 9.56 -6.75
CA TRP A 196 -11.64 9.97 -6.28
C TRP A 196 -12.74 8.96 -6.57
N GLU A 197 -12.53 8.03 -7.51
CA GLU A 197 -13.48 6.97 -7.80
C GLU A 197 -13.63 5.99 -6.62
N ALA A 198 -12.62 5.88 -5.75
CA ALA A 198 -12.74 5.15 -4.49
C ALA A 198 -13.86 5.70 -3.61
N GLY A 199 -14.16 7.00 -3.70
CA GLY A 199 -15.19 7.69 -2.93
C GLY A 199 -16.55 7.81 -3.62
N ARG A 200 -16.73 7.21 -4.80
CA ARG A 200 -17.96 7.38 -5.60
C ARG A 200 -19.00 6.29 -5.27
N PHE A 201 -20.20 6.74 -4.92
CA PHE A 201 -21.34 5.86 -4.65
C PHE A 201 -22.60 6.40 -5.32
N GLY A 202 -23.25 5.58 -6.17
CA GLY A 202 -24.48 5.99 -6.87
C GLY A 202 -24.28 7.24 -7.75
N GLY A 203 -23.11 7.36 -8.38
CA GLY A 203 -22.75 8.52 -9.21
C GLY A 203 -22.35 9.79 -8.44
N ARG A 204 -22.41 9.80 -7.10
CA ARG A 204 -22.12 10.96 -6.24
C ARG A 204 -20.85 10.75 -5.41
N LEU A 205 -20.26 11.84 -4.91
CA LEU A 205 -19.01 11.80 -4.13
C LEU A 205 -19.30 11.78 -2.63
N TYR A 206 -18.90 10.72 -1.94
CA TYR A 206 -19.03 10.59 -0.48
C TYR A 206 -17.69 10.38 0.23
N GLY A 207 -16.67 9.93 -0.51
CA GLY A 207 -15.37 9.56 0.05
C GLY A 207 -14.25 10.54 -0.30
N LEU A 208 -13.38 10.79 0.68
CA LEU A 208 -12.05 11.35 0.53
C LEU A 208 -11.04 10.22 0.26
N PRO A 209 -10.20 10.32 -0.77
CA PRO A 209 -9.24 9.27 -1.11
C PRO A 209 -7.95 9.36 -0.31
N SER A 210 -7.24 8.24 -0.19
CA SER A 210 -5.85 8.17 0.29
C SER A 210 -4.97 7.63 -0.86
N PRO A 211 -4.54 8.50 -1.80
CA PRO A 211 -3.84 8.09 -3.01
C PRO A 211 -2.58 7.29 -2.71
N ARG A 212 -2.36 6.26 -3.53
CA ARG A 212 -1.10 5.50 -3.58
C ARG A 212 -0.64 5.29 -5.02
N GLY A 213 -1.57 5.21 -5.97
CA GLY A 213 -1.28 4.96 -7.37
C GLY A 213 -0.46 3.67 -7.56
N ALA A 214 0.44 3.69 -8.54
CA ALA A 214 1.30 2.55 -8.82
C ALA A 214 2.20 2.15 -7.63
N MET A 215 2.43 3.01 -6.64
CA MET A 215 3.30 2.69 -5.50
C MET A 215 2.76 1.54 -4.63
N SER A 216 1.46 1.26 -4.67
CA SER A 216 0.90 0.08 -3.97
C SER A 216 1.10 -1.24 -4.73
N SER A 217 1.63 -1.20 -5.95
CA SER A 217 1.83 -2.38 -6.79
C SER A 217 2.94 -3.27 -6.25
N GLY A 218 2.67 -4.58 -6.25
CA GLY A 218 3.63 -5.59 -5.84
C GLY A 218 4.74 -5.79 -6.87
N ILE A 219 5.96 -5.97 -6.37
CA ILE A 219 7.16 -6.29 -7.14
C ILE A 219 8.01 -7.31 -6.40
N LEU A 220 8.97 -7.89 -7.10
CA LEU A 220 10.01 -8.72 -6.50
C LEU A 220 11.27 -7.88 -6.29
N TYR A 221 11.67 -7.67 -5.04
CA TYR A 221 12.97 -7.07 -4.72
C TYR A 221 14.11 -8.06 -4.91
N LYS A 222 15.31 -7.55 -5.22
CA LYS A 222 16.56 -8.30 -5.32
C LYS A 222 17.70 -7.58 -4.60
N ARG A 223 18.51 -8.33 -3.82
CA ARG A 223 19.73 -7.85 -3.16
C ARG A 223 20.87 -7.71 -4.16
N ASP A 224 20.97 -6.54 -4.80
CA ASP A 224 22.00 -6.18 -5.78
C ASP A 224 23.41 -6.42 -5.22
N ASP A 225 23.65 -6.00 -3.98
CA ASP A 225 24.93 -6.19 -3.31
C ASP A 225 25.31 -7.66 -3.14
N MET A 226 24.37 -8.51 -2.72
CA MET A 226 24.59 -9.94 -2.52
C MET A 226 24.79 -10.69 -3.84
N LEU A 227 24.04 -10.33 -4.89
CA LEU A 227 24.20 -10.92 -6.23
C LEU A 227 25.55 -10.54 -6.86
N LYS A 228 25.91 -9.24 -6.79
CA LYS A 228 27.22 -8.75 -7.25
C LYS A 228 28.39 -9.44 -6.55
N ALA A 229 28.28 -9.70 -5.25
CA ALA A 229 29.32 -10.42 -4.49
C ALA A 229 29.55 -11.86 -4.99
N LYS A 230 28.57 -12.46 -5.69
CA LYS A 230 28.68 -13.75 -6.36
C LYS A 230 29.07 -13.64 -7.84
N GLY A 231 29.32 -12.43 -8.35
CA GLY A 231 29.58 -12.19 -9.77
C GLY A 231 28.34 -12.29 -10.66
N ILE A 232 27.15 -12.20 -10.06
CA ILE A 232 25.87 -12.25 -10.77
C ILE A 232 25.44 -10.80 -11.07
N ASP A 233 25.72 -10.36 -12.29
CA ASP A 233 25.28 -9.08 -12.83
C ASP A 233 24.27 -9.35 -13.95
N GLY A 234 22.98 -9.12 -13.70
CA GLY A 234 21.98 -9.24 -14.76
C GLY A 234 20.54 -9.44 -14.29
N THR A 235 19.68 -9.55 -15.28
CA THR A 235 18.31 -10.04 -15.20
C THR A 235 18.27 -11.47 -15.75
N TRP A 236 17.26 -12.24 -15.36
CA TRP A 236 16.97 -13.55 -15.94
C TRP A 236 15.91 -13.37 -17.04
N GLY A 237 15.97 -14.20 -18.08
CA GLY A 237 15.11 -14.11 -19.24
C GLY A 237 13.88 -15.01 -19.21
N SER A 238 13.74 -15.89 -18.20
CA SER A 238 12.62 -16.84 -18.07
C SER A 238 12.44 -17.33 -16.63
N PHE A 239 11.36 -18.08 -16.35
CA PHE A 239 11.16 -18.72 -15.04
C PHE A 239 12.22 -19.80 -14.79
N GLN A 240 12.59 -20.56 -15.83
CA GLN A 240 13.60 -21.61 -15.70
C GLN A 240 14.96 -21.03 -15.30
N GLU A 241 15.40 -19.96 -15.95
CA GLU A 241 16.64 -19.25 -15.58
C GLU A 241 16.58 -18.69 -14.16
N PHE A 242 15.44 -18.09 -13.77
CA PHE A 242 15.24 -17.60 -12.41
C PHE A 242 15.30 -18.72 -11.37
N PHE A 243 14.66 -19.86 -11.64
CA PHE A 243 14.61 -21.02 -10.76
C PHE A 243 15.99 -21.68 -10.60
N ASP A 244 16.77 -21.76 -11.68
CA ASP A 244 18.13 -22.31 -11.62
C ASP A 244 19.10 -21.37 -10.90
N LEU A 245 19.01 -20.06 -11.13
CA LEU A 245 19.71 -19.06 -10.34
C LEU A 245 19.35 -19.18 -8.84
N ALA A 246 18.06 -19.31 -8.53
CA ALA A 246 17.61 -19.45 -7.16
C ALA A 246 18.22 -20.68 -6.49
N LYS A 247 18.31 -21.82 -7.17
CA LYS A 247 19.00 -23.02 -6.65
C LYS A 247 20.49 -22.78 -6.41
N GLU A 248 21.17 -22.06 -7.32
CA GLU A 248 22.60 -21.77 -7.21
C GLU A 248 22.92 -20.92 -5.97
N ILE A 249 22.11 -19.90 -5.69
CA ILE A 249 22.37 -18.95 -4.60
C ILE A 249 21.82 -19.40 -3.24
N ASN A 250 20.94 -20.40 -3.21
CA ASN A 250 20.29 -20.90 -2.00
C ASN A 250 21.33 -21.54 -1.04
N ASP A 251 21.42 -21.05 0.20
CA ASP A 251 22.25 -21.63 1.26
C ASP A 251 21.48 -21.75 2.59
N PRO A 252 20.54 -22.71 2.69
CA PRO A 252 19.77 -22.90 3.93
C PRO A 252 20.64 -23.29 5.13
N ARG A 253 21.83 -23.88 4.91
CA ARG A 253 22.76 -24.24 6.00
C ARG A 253 23.43 -22.99 6.60
N GLY A 254 23.70 -21.99 5.76
CA GLY A 254 24.13 -20.66 6.18
C GLY A 254 22.99 -19.77 6.69
N GLY A 255 21.72 -20.23 6.62
CA GLY A 255 20.56 -19.43 6.99
C GLY A 255 20.21 -18.33 5.99
N VAL A 256 20.56 -18.54 4.71
CA VAL A 256 20.27 -17.62 3.60
C VAL A 256 19.50 -18.37 2.54
N TRP A 257 18.29 -17.92 2.22
CA TRP A 257 17.45 -18.55 1.19
C TRP A 257 17.47 -17.75 -0.10
N ALA A 258 17.11 -18.38 -1.22
CA ALA A 258 16.94 -17.65 -2.48
C ALA A 258 15.90 -16.54 -2.33
N SER A 259 14.74 -16.83 -1.73
CA SER A 259 13.70 -15.84 -1.45
C SER A 259 13.22 -15.89 0.00
N THR A 260 12.70 -14.78 0.52
CA THR A 260 12.10 -14.72 1.86
C THR A 260 10.75 -15.43 1.94
N SER A 261 10.04 -15.58 0.83
CA SER A 261 8.78 -16.30 0.66
C SER A 261 8.62 -16.79 -0.79
N VAL A 262 7.54 -17.51 -1.11
CA VAL A 262 7.23 -17.88 -2.50
C VAL A 262 6.99 -16.61 -3.33
N PRO A 263 7.67 -16.41 -4.48
CA PRO A 263 7.45 -15.27 -5.36
C PRO A 263 6.20 -15.45 -6.25
N GLY A 264 5.04 -15.76 -5.64
CA GLY A 264 3.83 -16.18 -6.34
C GLY A 264 3.27 -15.15 -7.31
N GLN A 265 3.12 -13.89 -6.88
CA GLN A 265 2.71 -12.80 -7.77
C GLN A 265 3.66 -12.62 -8.95
N TYR A 266 4.98 -12.65 -8.69
CA TYR A 266 5.99 -12.48 -9.74
C TYR A 266 5.86 -13.58 -10.80
N ILE A 267 5.68 -14.84 -10.39
CA ILE A 267 5.41 -15.97 -11.30
C ILE A 267 4.13 -15.74 -12.13
N LYS A 268 3.04 -15.31 -11.49
CA LYS A 268 1.77 -15.01 -12.18
C LYS A 268 1.92 -13.83 -13.16
N ASN A 269 2.76 -12.84 -12.84
CA ASN A 269 3.11 -11.73 -13.74
C ASN A 269 3.92 -12.20 -14.96
N MET A 270 4.85 -13.14 -14.78
CA MET A 270 5.61 -13.74 -15.89
C MET A 270 4.70 -14.52 -16.86
N LEU A 271 3.62 -15.12 -16.36
CA LEU A 271 2.61 -15.82 -17.16
C LEU A 271 1.62 -14.87 -17.85
N GLY A 272 1.71 -13.56 -17.60
CA GLY A 272 0.77 -12.59 -18.17
C GLY A 272 -0.67 -12.76 -17.71
N MET A 273 -0.87 -13.38 -16.54
CA MET A 273 -2.21 -13.58 -15.98
C MET A 273 -2.90 -12.24 -15.72
N PRO A 274 -4.23 -12.15 -15.88
CA PRO A 274 -4.96 -10.92 -15.58
C PRO A 274 -4.79 -10.55 -14.10
N ASN A 275 -4.84 -9.24 -13.82
CA ASN A 275 -4.87 -8.72 -12.45
C ASN A 275 -6.26 -8.97 -11.84
N PHE A 276 -6.47 -10.21 -11.42
CA PHE A 276 -7.74 -10.77 -10.98
C PHE A 276 -8.88 -10.69 -12.02
N TRP A 277 -9.54 -9.54 -12.18
CA TRP A 277 -10.64 -9.36 -13.15
C TRP A 277 -10.15 -8.60 -14.39
N ASN A 278 -10.43 -9.15 -15.57
CA ASN A 278 -10.20 -8.47 -16.85
C ASN A 278 -11.47 -8.45 -17.72
N TYR A 279 -11.78 -7.31 -18.30
CA TYR A 279 -12.91 -7.18 -19.22
C TYR A 279 -12.49 -7.62 -20.63
N ASP A 280 -13.13 -8.68 -21.14
CA ASP A 280 -12.81 -9.22 -22.46
C ASP A 280 -13.48 -8.44 -23.62
N GLY A 281 -14.36 -7.48 -23.30
CA GLY A 281 -15.23 -6.78 -24.25
C GLY A 281 -16.69 -7.23 -24.17
N LYS A 282 -16.98 -8.28 -23.40
CA LYS A 282 -18.33 -8.80 -23.17
C LYS A 282 -18.59 -9.14 -21.71
N THR A 283 -17.68 -9.86 -21.06
CA THR A 283 -17.79 -10.27 -19.65
C THR A 283 -16.46 -10.06 -18.91
N MET A 284 -16.48 -10.23 -17.59
CA MET A 284 -15.25 -10.24 -16.79
C MET A 284 -14.66 -11.65 -16.73
N GLN A 285 -13.36 -11.76 -16.96
CA GLN A 285 -12.57 -12.97 -16.82
C GLN A 285 -11.86 -12.95 -15.46
N SER A 286 -12.00 -14.01 -14.67
CA SER A 286 -11.26 -14.17 -13.41
C SER A 286 -9.99 -14.96 -13.63
N TRP A 287 -8.88 -14.53 -13.03
CA TRP A 287 -7.61 -15.26 -13.00
C TRP A 287 -7.70 -16.66 -12.35
N TRP A 288 -8.78 -16.98 -11.61
CA TRP A 288 -8.99 -18.31 -11.03
C TRP A 288 -9.39 -19.31 -12.11
N MET A 289 -9.90 -18.82 -13.23
CA MET A 289 -10.43 -19.59 -14.36
C MET A 289 -9.45 -19.72 -15.53
N VAL A 290 -8.35 -18.95 -15.54
CA VAL A 290 -7.42 -18.95 -16.67
C VAL A 290 -6.55 -20.22 -16.63
N PRO A 291 -6.22 -20.81 -17.81
CA PRO A 291 -5.46 -22.05 -17.87
C PRO A 291 -4.05 -21.93 -17.26
N GLU A 292 -3.46 -20.74 -17.26
CA GLU A 292 -2.13 -20.46 -16.72
C GLU A 292 -2.06 -20.65 -15.19
N MET A 293 -3.19 -20.67 -14.47
CA MET A 293 -3.19 -20.80 -13.02
C MET A 293 -2.59 -22.13 -12.54
N GLU A 294 -2.84 -23.25 -13.23
CA GLU A 294 -2.23 -24.53 -12.87
C GLU A 294 -0.71 -24.52 -13.10
N GLN A 295 -0.24 -23.85 -14.16
CA GLN A 295 1.20 -23.64 -14.41
C GLN A 295 1.84 -22.77 -13.32
N ALA A 296 1.15 -21.71 -12.88
CA ALA A 296 1.59 -20.87 -11.77
C ALA A 296 1.70 -21.66 -10.46
N LEU A 297 0.70 -22.49 -10.14
CA LEU A 297 0.69 -23.32 -8.93
C LEU A 297 1.80 -24.37 -8.94
N GLU A 298 2.05 -25.01 -10.09
CA GLU A 298 3.13 -25.98 -10.23
C GLU A 298 4.50 -25.33 -10.07
N ALA A 299 4.70 -24.14 -10.66
CA ALA A 299 5.93 -23.36 -10.48
C ALA A 299 6.15 -22.94 -9.02
N GLN A 300 5.11 -22.46 -8.34
CA GLN A 300 5.16 -22.13 -6.91
C GLN A 300 5.44 -23.35 -6.03
N ARG A 301 4.79 -24.48 -6.33
CA ARG A 301 5.03 -25.75 -5.64
C ARG A 301 6.46 -26.24 -5.83
N SER A 302 6.97 -26.19 -7.06
CA SER A 302 8.37 -26.54 -7.38
C SER A 302 9.38 -25.67 -6.60
N TRP A 303 9.05 -24.39 -6.39
CA TRP A 303 9.84 -23.48 -5.56
C TRP A 303 9.95 -23.95 -4.11
N VAL A 304 8.84 -24.37 -3.52
CA VAL A 304 8.78 -24.88 -2.15
C VAL A 304 9.46 -26.24 -2.02
N GLU A 305 9.19 -27.17 -2.95
CA GLU A 305 9.79 -28.50 -2.96
C GLU A 305 11.32 -28.43 -3.07
N ALA A 306 11.85 -27.46 -3.82
CA ALA A 306 13.29 -27.21 -3.93
C ALA A 306 13.90 -26.48 -2.70
N GLY A 307 13.08 -26.10 -1.70
CA GLY A 307 13.55 -25.45 -0.47
C GLY A 307 14.14 -24.05 -0.70
N LEU A 308 13.64 -23.33 -1.71
CA LEU A 308 14.18 -22.02 -2.14
C LEU A 308 13.65 -20.83 -1.33
N MET A 309 12.92 -21.08 -0.26
CA MET A 309 12.38 -20.06 0.62
C MET A 309 12.61 -20.37 2.10
N ASN A 310 12.59 -19.32 2.93
CA ASN A 310 12.58 -19.50 4.38
C ASN A 310 11.29 -20.27 4.80
N PRO A 311 11.40 -21.44 5.44
CA PRO A 311 10.24 -22.26 5.81
C PRO A 311 9.29 -21.57 6.80
N ASP A 312 9.81 -20.64 7.63
CA ASP A 312 9.00 -19.88 8.59
C ASP A 312 8.03 -18.91 7.89
N ALA A 313 8.16 -18.67 6.58
CA ALA A 313 7.25 -17.76 5.88
C ALA A 313 5.80 -18.26 5.83
N PHE A 314 5.54 -19.56 6.01
CA PHE A 314 4.18 -20.11 6.06
C PHE A 314 3.51 -19.95 7.43
N SER A 315 4.27 -19.74 8.50
CA SER A 315 3.77 -19.80 9.87
C SER A 315 3.97 -18.50 10.66
N SER A 316 5.11 -17.83 10.46
CA SER A 316 5.51 -16.64 11.20
C SER A 316 6.40 -15.73 10.32
N PRO A 317 5.88 -15.21 9.20
CA PRO A 317 6.68 -14.47 8.23
C PRO A 317 7.29 -13.19 8.83
N ASN A 318 8.58 -12.98 8.59
CA ASN A 318 9.28 -11.72 8.87
C ASN A 318 10.17 -11.32 7.69
N THR A 319 9.55 -11.29 6.51
CA THR A 319 10.22 -11.20 5.21
C THR A 319 11.06 -9.93 5.05
N LYS A 320 10.53 -8.77 5.47
CA LYS A 320 11.24 -7.48 5.44
C LYS A 320 12.52 -7.50 6.27
N LEU A 321 12.48 -8.06 7.49
CA LEU A 321 13.68 -8.20 8.33
C LEU A 321 14.67 -9.18 7.69
N TRP A 322 14.20 -10.32 7.20
CA TRP A 322 15.05 -11.32 6.56
C TRP A 322 15.76 -10.75 5.33
N PHE A 323 15.06 -10.02 4.47
CA PHE A 323 15.66 -9.35 3.32
C PHE A 323 16.68 -8.28 3.73
N SER A 324 16.31 -7.39 4.65
CA SER A 324 17.18 -6.29 5.11
C SER A 324 18.46 -6.80 5.78
N THR A 325 18.38 -7.94 6.48
CA THR A 325 19.51 -8.56 7.19
C THR A 325 20.28 -9.58 6.36
N GLY A 326 19.98 -9.72 5.07
CA GLY A 326 20.73 -10.59 4.15
C GLY A 326 20.43 -12.08 4.29
N LYS A 327 19.26 -12.45 4.82
CA LYS A 327 18.77 -13.84 4.89
C LYS A 327 17.96 -14.27 3.67
N GLY A 328 17.75 -13.39 2.69
CA GLY A 328 17.08 -13.69 1.43
C GLY A 328 17.60 -12.80 0.30
N TYR A 329 17.82 -13.37 -0.88
CA TYR A 329 18.22 -12.59 -2.07
C TYR A 329 17.01 -11.87 -2.68
N PHE A 330 15.85 -12.51 -2.65
CA PHE A 330 14.61 -11.98 -3.21
C PHE A 330 13.53 -11.79 -2.15
N ASN A 331 12.67 -10.80 -2.34
CA ASN A 331 11.56 -10.54 -1.43
C ASN A 331 10.37 -9.90 -2.16
N PRO A 332 9.20 -10.56 -2.18
CA PRO A 332 7.96 -9.93 -2.64
C PRO A 332 7.51 -8.83 -1.66
N ASP A 333 7.16 -7.66 -2.17
CA ASP A 333 6.63 -6.52 -1.41
C ASP A 333 6.03 -5.48 -2.39
N ALA A 334 5.49 -4.36 -1.89
CA ALA A 334 5.05 -3.26 -2.74
C ALA A 334 6.13 -2.18 -2.96
N PHE A 335 6.04 -1.39 -4.03
CA PHE A 335 6.95 -0.24 -4.24
C PHE A 335 6.97 0.75 -3.06
N THR A 336 5.86 0.94 -2.35
CA THR A 336 5.79 1.75 -1.12
C THR A 336 6.78 1.31 -0.04
N ALA A 337 7.22 0.05 -0.05
CA ALA A 337 8.22 -0.45 0.88
C ALA A 337 9.65 -0.02 0.55
N TRP A 338 9.93 0.46 -0.66
CA TRP A 338 11.28 0.75 -1.14
C TRP A 338 12.05 1.68 -0.19
N ALA A 339 11.44 2.82 0.18
CA ALA A 339 12.04 3.76 1.12
C ALA A 339 12.26 3.16 2.53
N GLN A 340 11.42 2.21 2.95
CA GLN A 340 11.51 1.61 4.27
C GLN A 340 12.77 0.74 4.44
N TYR A 341 13.26 0.13 3.36
CA TYR A 341 14.49 -0.66 3.39
C TYR A 341 15.76 0.17 3.62
N TRP A 342 15.69 1.48 3.40
CA TRP A 342 16.80 2.41 3.66
C TRP A 342 16.81 2.91 5.11
N VAL A 343 15.72 2.72 5.86
CA VAL A 343 15.66 3.09 7.28
C VAL A 343 16.61 2.18 8.07
N GLY A 344 17.72 2.75 8.56
CA GLY A 344 18.73 2.00 9.29
C GLY A 344 19.60 1.09 8.42
N ALA A 345 19.62 1.30 7.10
CA ALA A 345 20.51 0.59 6.19
C ALA A 345 21.98 0.78 6.60
N THR A 346 22.77 -0.29 6.45
CA THR A 346 24.19 -0.28 6.80
C THR A 346 25.05 0.01 5.56
N SER A 347 26.32 0.36 5.77
CA SER A 347 27.26 0.57 4.67
C SER A 347 27.37 -0.68 3.79
N GLY A 348 27.24 -0.49 2.47
CA GLY A 348 27.28 -1.57 1.48
C GLY A 348 25.93 -2.19 1.16
N PHE A 349 24.86 -1.87 1.91
CA PHE A 349 23.50 -2.29 1.56
C PHE A 349 23.08 -1.65 0.22
N ASP A 350 22.72 -2.49 -0.74
CA ASP A 350 22.17 -2.08 -2.03
C ASP A 350 21.14 -3.11 -2.53
N PHE A 351 20.04 -2.62 -3.08
CA PHE A 351 19.01 -3.48 -3.65
C PHE A 351 18.37 -2.83 -4.87
N GLY A 352 17.68 -3.64 -5.65
CA GLY A 352 16.86 -3.24 -6.78
C GLY A 352 15.54 -4.00 -6.80
N GLY A 353 14.75 -3.80 -7.85
CA GLY A 353 13.63 -4.68 -8.19
C GLY A 353 13.93 -5.47 -9.45
N CYS A 354 13.16 -6.53 -9.66
CA CYS A 354 13.29 -7.39 -10.82
C CYS A 354 12.46 -6.84 -11.98
N GLU A 355 13.03 -6.85 -13.19
CA GLU A 355 12.24 -6.86 -14.42
C GLU A 355 11.42 -8.16 -14.49
N ILE A 356 10.36 -8.18 -15.30
CA ILE A 356 9.45 -9.32 -15.39
C ILE A 356 9.54 -9.87 -16.82
N PRO A 357 10.31 -10.94 -17.09
CA PRO A 357 10.30 -11.58 -18.40
C PRO A 357 9.07 -12.50 -18.52
N ALA A 358 8.74 -12.88 -19.75
CA ALA A 358 7.75 -13.92 -20.01
C ALA A 358 8.20 -15.25 -19.39
N PHE A 359 7.25 -16.07 -18.95
CA PHE A 359 7.53 -17.31 -18.21
C PHE A 359 8.46 -18.28 -18.97
N GLU A 360 8.20 -18.49 -20.27
CA GLU A 360 9.01 -19.34 -21.17
C GLU A 360 10.21 -18.58 -21.80
N GLY A 361 10.31 -17.27 -21.54
CA GLY A 361 11.30 -16.35 -22.11
C GLY A 361 10.98 -15.83 -23.51
N GLY A 362 11.87 -14.97 -24.02
CA GLY A 362 11.75 -14.35 -25.35
C GLY A 362 10.78 -13.17 -25.45
N GLY A 363 10.31 -12.64 -24.32
CA GLY A 363 9.44 -11.47 -24.24
C GLY A 363 9.27 -11.00 -22.80
N ASP A 364 8.35 -10.06 -22.60
CA ASP A 364 8.07 -9.46 -21.29
C ASP A 364 6.81 -10.06 -20.67
N GLY A 365 6.82 -10.21 -19.36
CA GLY A 365 5.63 -10.40 -18.55
C GLY A 365 5.00 -9.06 -18.16
N HIS A 366 4.00 -9.11 -17.29
CA HIS A 366 3.17 -7.96 -16.99
C HIS A 366 2.97 -7.74 -15.50
N MET A 367 3.46 -6.61 -14.99
CA MET A 367 3.22 -6.19 -13.60
C MET A 367 1.71 -5.97 -13.37
N TRP A 368 1.21 -6.32 -12.20
CA TRP A 368 -0.12 -5.91 -11.78
C TRP A 368 -0.09 -4.54 -11.11
N VAL A 369 -0.90 -3.62 -11.63
CA VAL A 369 -1.07 -2.30 -11.01
C VAL A 369 -2.08 -2.40 -9.88
N SER A 370 -1.71 -1.93 -8.70
CA SER A 370 -2.64 -1.82 -7.58
C SER A 370 -3.65 -0.68 -7.81
N PHE A 371 -4.58 -0.53 -6.89
CA PHE A 371 -5.68 0.42 -6.97
C PHE A 371 -5.20 1.87 -6.67
N PRO A 372 -5.80 2.88 -7.32
CA PRO A 372 -5.34 4.28 -7.20
C PRO A 372 -5.30 4.85 -5.77
N SER A 373 -6.25 4.44 -4.91
CA SER A 373 -6.40 4.94 -3.55
C SER A 373 -6.48 3.82 -2.52
N PHE A 374 -5.60 3.84 -1.50
CA PHE A 374 -5.56 2.85 -0.42
C PHE A 374 -6.93 2.52 0.19
N GLY A 375 -7.82 3.50 0.21
CA GLY A 375 -9.20 3.31 0.59
C GLY A 375 -9.95 4.63 0.49
N ARG A 376 -10.99 4.75 1.32
CA ARG A 376 -11.90 5.89 1.33
C ARG A 376 -12.29 6.22 2.75
N SER A 377 -12.32 7.51 3.06
CA SER A 377 -12.86 8.02 4.32
C SER A 377 -14.03 8.94 4.05
N ALA A 378 -14.93 9.11 5.00
CA ALA A 378 -16.08 9.98 4.85
C ALA A 378 -16.13 11.06 5.92
N ILE A 379 -16.85 12.12 5.60
CA ILE A 379 -17.39 13.05 6.58
C ILE A 379 -18.76 12.51 7.00
N ASN A 380 -19.02 12.48 8.31
CA ASN A 380 -20.32 12.06 8.83
C ASN A 380 -21.40 13.06 8.41
N LYS A 381 -22.53 12.55 7.94
CA LYS A 381 -23.71 13.34 7.56
C LYS A 381 -24.20 14.26 8.67
N ASN A 382 -24.05 13.85 9.92
CA ASN A 382 -24.43 14.64 11.09
C ASN A 382 -23.49 15.81 11.38
N ALA A 383 -22.30 15.85 10.74
CA ALA A 383 -21.35 16.97 10.81
C ALA A 383 -21.44 17.90 9.59
N GLY A 384 -22.54 17.83 8.83
CA GLY A 384 -22.72 18.60 7.60
C GLY A 384 -22.71 20.12 7.78
N ASP A 385 -23.05 20.62 8.97
CA ASP A 385 -22.92 22.04 9.33
C ASP A 385 -21.47 22.52 9.41
N ARG A 386 -20.50 21.59 9.56
CA ARG A 386 -19.06 21.84 9.60
C ARG A 386 -18.32 21.40 8.33
N VAL A 387 -19.03 21.06 7.25
CA VAL A 387 -18.43 20.50 6.02
C VAL A 387 -17.28 21.34 5.48
N GLU A 388 -17.41 22.67 5.46
CA GLU A 388 -16.33 23.53 4.97
C GLU A 388 -15.07 23.46 5.84
N THR A 389 -15.23 23.46 7.17
CA THR A 389 -14.11 23.31 8.12
C THR A 389 -13.45 21.93 7.95
N LEU A 390 -14.25 20.86 7.88
CA LEU A 390 -13.72 19.50 7.75
C LEU A 390 -13.00 19.29 6.42
N LEU A 391 -13.48 19.91 5.33
CA LEU A 391 -12.78 19.91 4.04
C LEU A 391 -11.51 20.78 4.05
N LYS A 392 -11.48 21.90 4.79
CA LYS A 392 -10.23 22.65 5.02
C LYS A 392 -9.21 21.81 5.79
N VAL A 393 -9.64 21.07 6.82
CA VAL A 393 -8.78 20.13 7.54
C VAL A 393 -8.28 19.03 6.61
N ALA A 394 -9.16 18.40 5.84
CA ALA A 394 -8.77 17.40 4.83
C ALA A 394 -7.76 17.97 3.82
N ASN A 395 -7.98 19.20 3.35
CA ASN A 395 -7.06 19.88 2.44
C ASN A 395 -5.68 20.12 3.07
N TYR A 396 -5.62 20.48 4.36
CA TYR A 396 -4.34 20.59 5.08
C TYR A 396 -3.63 19.23 5.20
N LEU A 397 -4.37 18.16 5.52
CA LEU A 397 -3.82 16.80 5.65
C LEU A 397 -3.33 16.23 4.32
N ALA A 398 -3.92 16.65 3.20
CA ALA A 398 -3.57 16.24 1.84
C ALA A 398 -2.46 17.08 1.20
N ALA A 399 -1.72 17.87 1.98
CA ALA A 399 -0.69 18.76 1.45
C ALA A 399 0.41 17.97 0.69
N PRO A 400 0.69 18.30 -0.59
CA PRO A 400 1.68 17.63 -1.41
C PRO A 400 3.13 17.83 -0.96
N PHE A 401 4.01 16.98 -1.48
CA PHE A 401 5.46 17.07 -1.26
C PHE A 401 6.01 18.48 -1.52
N GLY A 402 6.94 18.91 -0.67
CA GLY A 402 7.58 20.23 -0.75
C GLY A 402 6.85 21.37 -0.05
N THR A 403 5.70 21.12 0.57
CA THR A 403 4.96 22.11 1.35
C THR A 403 5.32 22.05 2.84
N GLN A 404 5.23 23.17 3.56
CA GLN A 404 5.44 23.16 5.01
C GLN A 404 4.44 22.24 5.73
N GLU A 405 3.22 22.17 5.23
CA GLU A 405 2.14 21.32 5.75
C GLU A 405 2.47 19.83 5.59
N PHE A 406 3.15 19.44 4.50
CA PHE A 406 3.65 18.07 4.36
C PHE A 406 4.66 17.73 5.47
N LEU A 407 5.57 18.65 5.82
CA LEU A 407 6.46 18.45 6.98
C LEU A 407 5.68 18.34 8.28
N ASP A 408 4.73 19.24 8.50
CA ASP A 408 3.91 19.28 9.72
C ASP A 408 3.10 17.96 9.88
N VAL A 409 2.56 17.41 8.79
CA VAL A 409 1.75 16.18 8.78
C VAL A 409 2.59 14.90 8.82
N LYS A 410 3.72 14.84 8.10
CA LYS A 410 4.50 13.59 7.94
C LYS A 410 5.65 13.46 8.93
N TYR A 411 6.23 14.57 9.37
CA TYR A 411 7.43 14.59 10.20
C TYR A 411 7.19 15.23 11.58
N GLY A 412 6.17 16.08 11.74
CA GLY A 412 5.82 16.69 13.02
C GLY A 412 6.56 18.01 13.26
N LYS A 413 7.09 18.23 14.46
CA LYS A 413 7.75 19.48 14.84
C LYS A 413 9.26 19.42 14.61
N GLU A 414 9.80 20.40 13.88
CA GLU A 414 11.25 20.54 13.69
C GLU A 414 11.98 20.73 15.03
N GLY A 415 13.15 20.12 15.16
CA GLY A 415 13.98 20.12 16.36
C GLY A 415 13.51 19.17 17.46
N VAL A 416 12.32 18.57 17.32
CA VAL A 416 11.75 17.61 18.29
C VAL A 416 11.51 16.27 17.62
N ASP A 417 10.66 16.25 16.59
CA ASP A 417 10.26 15.04 15.88
C ASP A 417 11.18 14.77 14.66
N TYR A 418 11.75 15.80 14.06
CA TYR A 418 12.76 15.65 13.01
C TYR A 418 13.81 16.76 13.08
N THR A 419 14.97 16.52 12.49
CA THR A 419 16.01 17.52 12.22
C THR A 419 16.27 17.59 10.72
N LEU A 420 16.90 18.66 10.24
CA LEU A 420 17.28 18.76 8.83
C LEU A 420 18.73 18.29 8.62
N ASN A 421 18.94 17.47 7.61
CA ASN A 421 20.27 17.19 7.05
C ASN A 421 20.33 17.81 5.65
N GLY A 422 20.98 18.97 5.55
CA GLY A 422 20.75 19.86 4.41
C GLY A 422 19.31 20.37 4.44
N SER A 423 18.52 20.08 3.40
CA SER A 423 17.08 20.39 3.37
C SER A 423 16.20 19.18 3.70
N ASP A 424 16.77 17.98 3.79
CA ASP A 424 15.99 16.76 3.98
C ASP A 424 15.58 16.57 5.45
N PRO A 425 14.30 16.29 5.74
CA PRO A 425 13.85 15.94 7.08
C PRO A 425 14.31 14.53 7.47
N GLU A 426 15.05 14.44 8.58
CA GLU A 426 15.47 13.20 9.22
C GLU A 426 14.71 13.01 10.54
N PRO A 427 13.87 11.96 10.67
CA PRO A 427 13.14 11.69 11.90
C PRO A 427 14.08 11.44 13.08
N THR A 428 13.81 12.10 14.21
CA THR A 428 14.42 11.72 15.49
C THR A 428 13.80 10.41 15.99
N PRO A 429 14.41 9.72 16.97
CA PRO A 429 13.77 8.57 17.61
C PRO A 429 12.37 8.88 18.17
N ALA A 430 12.15 10.11 18.66
CA ALA A 430 10.84 10.55 19.14
C ALA A 430 9.84 10.72 17.98
N GLY A 431 10.24 11.37 16.89
CA GLY A 431 9.36 11.53 15.72
C GLY A 431 9.02 10.20 15.04
N GLY A 432 9.97 9.26 14.99
CA GLY A 432 9.72 7.91 14.52
C GLY A 432 8.60 7.21 15.31
N ALA A 433 8.58 7.37 16.64
CA ALA A 433 7.53 6.82 17.51
C ALA A 433 6.20 7.60 17.44
N ASN A 434 6.24 8.89 17.11
CA ASN A 434 5.10 9.80 17.18
C ASN A 434 4.35 10.00 15.85
N SER A 435 5.00 9.78 14.72
CA SER A 435 4.49 10.12 13.37
C SER A 435 3.35 9.23 12.86
N GLN A 436 3.15 8.03 13.43
CA GLN A 436 2.13 7.08 12.95
C GLN A 436 0.72 7.36 13.51
N ILE A 437 0.24 8.60 13.34
CA ILE A 437 -1.02 9.09 13.93
C ILE A 437 -2.27 8.56 13.18
N GLY A 438 -2.11 8.04 11.95
CA GLY A 438 -3.19 7.43 11.16
C GLY A 438 -4.01 8.40 10.30
N VAL A 439 -3.67 9.69 10.27
CA VAL A 439 -4.36 10.70 9.44
C VAL A 439 -4.19 10.48 7.94
N LYS A 440 -3.10 9.80 7.52
CA LYS A 440 -2.82 9.39 6.12
C LYS A 440 -3.83 8.39 5.53
N TYR A 441 -4.74 7.87 6.35
CA TYR A 441 -5.84 7.01 5.93
C TYR A 441 -7.16 7.79 5.82
N ILE A 442 -7.23 9.01 6.35
CA ILE A 442 -8.37 9.91 6.17
C ILE A 442 -8.31 10.53 4.78
N VAL A 443 -7.20 11.17 4.47
CA VAL A 443 -6.89 11.69 3.15
C VAL A 443 -5.38 11.82 3.05
N ASP A 444 -4.84 11.74 1.84
CA ASP A 444 -3.41 11.90 1.63
C ASP A 444 -3.11 12.60 0.30
N ALA A 445 -1.90 13.11 0.17
CA ALA A 445 -1.37 13.56 -1.12
C ALA A 445 -0.95 12.36 -1.98
N LYS A 446 -0.71 12.62 -3.28
CA LYS A 446 0.01 11.68 -4.16
C LYS A 446 1.38 11.36 -3.52
N VAL A 447 1.70 10.07 -3.42
CA VAL A 447 2.97 9.60 -2.85
C VAL A 447 4.11 9.93 -3.82
N PRO A 448 5.14 10.70 -3.41
CA PRO A 448 6.32 10.95 -4.24
C PRO A 448 7.30 9.76 -4.16
N ASN A 449 8.17 9.64 -5.17
CA ASN A 449 9.40 8.86 -5.04
C ASN A 449 10.47 9.76 -4.41
N TYR A 450 10.63 9.67 -3.10
CA TYR A 450 11.56 10.48 -2.34
C TYR A 450 12.27 9.63 -1.28
N LEU A 451 13.59 9.54 -1.41
CA LEU A 451 14.47 8.82 -0.49
C LEU A 451 15.61 9.74 -0.03
N PRO A 452 15.45 10.40 1.14
CA PRO A 452 16.47 11.28 1.72
C PRO A 452 17.85 10.63 1.72
N GLY A 453 18.87 11.32 1.22
CA GLY A 453 20.25 10.82 1.18
C GLY A 453 20.53 9.62 0.24
N HIS A 454 19.52 9.10 -0.48
CA HIS A 454 19.63 7.90 -1.31
C HIS A 454 19.14 8.13 -2.76
N LYS A 455 19.55 9.24 -3.37
CA LYS A 455 19.13 9.63 -4.74
C LYS A 455 19.34 8.53 -5.80
N GLU A 456 20.42 7.77 -5.72
CA GLU A 456 20.72 6.69 -6.68
C GLU A 456 19.66 5.58 -6.58
N SER A 457 19.19 5.30 -5.37
CA SER A 457 18.11 4.34 -5.13
C SER A 457 16.75 4.88 -5.59
N ALA A 458 16.49 6.17 -5.42
CA ALA A 458 15.31 6.82 -6.00
C ALA A 458 15.33 6.74 -7.54
N GLN A 459 16.49 6.94 -8.17
CA GLN A 459 16.66 6.77 -9.63
C GLN A 459 16.42 5.33 -10.09
N LYS A 460 16.91 4.34 -9.33
CA LYS A 460 16.65 2.92 -9.60
C LYS A 460 15.15 2.61 -9.58
N LEU A 461 14.43 3.11 -8.58
CA LEU A 461 12.98 2.93 -8.49
C LEU A 461 12.23 3.59 -9.65
N ASP A 462 12.56 4.84 -10.00
CA ASP A 462 11.95 5.53 -11.15
C ASP A 462 12.17 4.75 -12.46
N THR A 463 13.41 4.30 -12.70
CA THR A 463 13.77 3.49 -13.88
C THR A 463 12.96 2.20 -13.94
N LEU A 464 12.84 1.50 -12.81
CA LEU A 464 12.08 0.26 -12.72
C LEU A 464 10.58 0.46 -12.99
N ILE A 465 9.96 1.47 -12.36
CA ILE A 465 8.54 1.79 -12.60
C ILE A 465 8.32 2.11 -14.08
N ARG A 466 9.19 2.91 -14.70
CA ARG A 466 9.10 3.23 -16.13
C ARG A 466 9.24 2.03 -17.04
N ALA A 467 10.04 1.04 -16.67
CA ALA A 467 10.17 -0.20 -17.43
C ALA A 467 8.91 -1.08 -17.31
N LEU A 468 8.30 -1.16 -16.12
CA LEU A 468 7.19 -2.07 -15.85
C LEU A 468 5.80 -1.50 -16.20
N MET A 469 5.60 -0.19 -16.07
CA MET A 469 4.29 0.44 -16.22
C MET A 469 3.66 0.38 -17.63
N PRO A 470 4.41 0.54 -18.75
CA PRO A 470 3.80 0.64 -20.08
C PRO A 470 2.94 -0.57 -20.47
N ASN A 471 3.29 -1.76 -19.97
CA ASN A 471 2.59 -3.01 -20.25
C ASN A 471 1.91 -3.59 -18.99
N ALA A 472 1.71 -2.79 -17.94
CA ALA A 472 1.14 -3.27 -16.69
C ALA A 472 -0.38 -3.55 -16.82
N LEU A 473 -0.87 -4.55 -16.09
CA LEU A 473 -2.26 -4.97 -16.10
C LEU A 473 -3.02 -4.41 -14.90
N TYR A 474 -4.11 -3.71 -15.18
CA TYR A 474 -5.06 -3.23 -14.19
C TYR A 474 -6.12 -4.29 -13.92
N ASN A 475 -6.71 -4.23 -12.73
CA ASN A 475 -7.92 -4.96 -12.41
C ASN A 475 -9.13 -4.14 -12.88
N ASP A 476 -9.85 -4.63 -13.89
CA ASP A 476 -10.96 -3.90 -14.52
C ASP A 476 -12.17 -3.74 -13.61
N ALA A 477 -12.25 -4.52 -12.52
CA ALA A 477 -13.31 -4.45 -11.54
C ALA A 477 -13.06 -3.46 -10.40
N VAL A 478 -11.90 -2.77 -10.37
CA VAL A 478 -11.59 -1.78 -9.32
C VAL A 478 -12.68 -0.72 -9.27
N TYR A 479 -13.21 -0.50 -8.07
CA TYR A 479 -14.31 0.41 -7.76
C TYR A 479 -15.61 0.11 -8.53
N LEU A 480 -15.82 -1.12 -8.97
CA LEU A 480 -17.12 -1.58 -9.44
C LEU A 480 -17.87 -2.31 -8.33
N TYR A 481 -19.20 -2.32 -8.43
CA TYR A 481 -20.07 -3.01 -7.49
C TYR A 481 -20.70 -4.23 -8.14
N SER A 482 -20.58 -5.37 -7.45
CA SER A 482 -21.37 -6.58 -7.69
C SER A 482 -21.98 -7.02 -6.36
N LYS A 483 -23.31 -7.22 -6.39
CA LYS A 483 -24.07 -7.73 -5.24
C LYS A 483 -23.69 -9.16 -4.92
N GLU A 484 -23.40 -9.96 -5.94
CA GLU A 484 -22.92 -11.32 -5.77
C GLU A 484 -21.53 -11.34 -5.13
N GLN A 485 -20.61 -10.49 -5.60
CA GLN A 485 -19.27 -10.35 -5.02
C GLN A 485 -19.33 -9.86 -3.59
N GLU A 486 -20.25 -8.94 -3.28
CA GLU A 486 -20.43 -8.46 -1.91
C GLU A 486 -20.71 -9.59 -0.93
N LYS A 487 -21.57 -10.53 -1.32
CA LYS A 487 -22.06 -11.61 -0.46
C LYS A 487 -21.11 -12.79 -0.34
N ASN A 488 -20.57 -13.25 -1.47
CA ASN A 488 -19.97 -14.59 -1.54
C ASN A 488 -18.45 -14.57 -1.79
N PHE A 489 -17.87 -13.41 -2.11
CA PHE A 489 -16.46 -13.37 -2.54
C PHE A 489 -15.46 -13.55 -1.40
N ALA A 490 -15.74 -13.04 -0.19
CA ALA A 490 -14.81 -13.14 0.94
C ALA A 490 -14.59 -14.60 1.39
N GLU A 491 -15.65 -15.41 1.35
CA GLU A 491 -15.59 -16.85 1.61
C GLU A 491 -14.78 -17.54 0.51
N ALA A 492 -15.10 -17.29 -0.76
CA ALA A 492 -14.35 -17.83 -1.89
C ALA A 492 -12.85 -17.48 -1.82
N LEU A 493 -12.51 -16.23 -1.50
CA LEU A 493 -11.11 -15.79 -1.34
C LEU A 493 -10.39 -16.59 -0.25
N THR A 494 -11.06 -16.86 0.87
CA THR A 494 -10.52 -17.69 1.96
C THR A 494 -10.30 -19.12 1.50
N GLU A 495 -11.27 -19.71 0.79
CA GLU A 495 -11.19 -21.07 0.26
C GLU A 495 -10.07 -21.24 -0.78
N PHE A 496 -9.98 -20.33 -1.76
CA PHE A 496 -8.93 -20.36 -2.77
C PHE A 496 -7.54 -20.07 -2.19
N GLY A 497 -7.43 -19.16 -1.22
CA GLY A 497 -6.17 -18.92 -0.50
C GLY A 497 -5.70 -20.16 0.27
N ALA A 498 -6.61 -20.87 0.95
CA ALA A 498 -6.30 -22.12 1.63
C ALA A 498 -5.92 -23.23 0.64
N LEU A 499 -6.63 -23.33 -0.49
CA LEU A 499 -6.35 -24.30 -1.55
C LEU A 499 -4.98 -24.04 -2.20
N GLU A 500 -4.67 -22.80 -2.56
CA GLU A 500 -3.34 -22.40 -3.07
C GLU A 500 -2.27 -22.75 -2.04
N GLY A 501 -2.46 -22.40 -0.77
CA GLY A 501 -1.54 -22.73 0.31
C GLY A 501 -1.31 -24.23 0.51
N ASP A 502 -2.34 -25.07 0.35
CA ASP A 502 -2.25 -26.53 0.40
C ASP A 502 -1.53 -27.12 -0.81
N ILE A 503 -1.80 -26.62 -2.02
CA ILE A 503 -1.16 -27.06 -3.26
C ILE A 503 0.32 -26.71 -3.25
N VAL A 504 0.65 -25.46 -2.93
CA VAL A 504 2.02 -24.93 -2.93
C VAL A 504 2.89 -25.64 -1.89
N GLN A 505 2.31 -26.09 -0.77
CA GLN A 505 3.01 -26.88 0.25
C GLN A 505 2.97 -28.40 -0.01
N GLY A 506 2.45 -28.84 -1.17
CA GLY A 506 2.39 -30.25 -1.55
C GLY A 506 1.39 -31.10 -0.77
N ARG A 507 0.48 -30.49 -0.01
CA ARG A 507 -0.61 -31.19 0.69
C ARG A 507 -1.76 -31.58 -0.24
N LYS A 508 -1.90 -30.87 -1.36
CA LYS A 508 -2.88 -31.11 -2.42
C LYS A 508 -2.23 -31.13 -3.79
N GLN A 509 -2.92 -31.69 -4.79
CA GLN A 509 -2.43 -31.73 -6.16
C GLN A 509 -2.82 -30.45 -6.89
N VAL A 510 -2.01 -30.02 -7.87
CA VAL A 510 -2.34 -28.86 -8.71
C VAL A 510 -3.70 -29.03 -9.41
N SER A 511 -4.01 -30.26 -9.83
CA SER A 511 -5.30 -30.64 -10.44
C SER A 511 -6.51 -30.47 -9.52
N ASP A 512 -6.33 -30.21 -8.21
CA ASP A 512 -7.43 -29.91 -7.29
C ASP A 512 -7.96 -28.48 -7.50
N TRP A 513 -7.20 -27.60 -8.18
CA TRP A 513 -7.59 -26.22 -8.44
C TRP A 513 -8.79 -26.11 -9.38
N LYS A 514 -8.69 -26.71 -10.57
CA LYS A 514 -9.71 -26.57 -11.61
C LYS A 514 -11.11 -27.01 -11.16
N PRO A 515 -11.31 -28.15 -10.48
CA PRO A 515 -12.63 -28.52 -9.96
C PRO A 515 -13.22 -27.49 -8.98
N ALA A 516 -12.38 -26.88 -8.13
CA ALA A 516 -12.82 -25.83 -7.21
C ALA A 516 -13.20 -24.54 -7.97
N ALA A 517 -12.37 -24.13 -8.95
CA ALA A 517 -12.62 -23.01 -9.85
C ALA A 517 -13.92 -23.17 -10.63
N ASP A 518 -14.13 -24.32 -11.27
CA ASP A 518 -15.34 -24.62 -12.05
C ASP A 518 -16.61 -24.60 -11.17
N LYS A 519 -16.52 -25.14 -9.96
CA LYS A 519 -17.63 -25.10 -8.99
C LYS A 519 -17.94 -23.66 -8.59
N TRP A 520 -16.94 -22.88 -8.20
CA TRP A 520 -17.11 -21.48 -7.83
C TRP A 520 -17.70 -20.66 -8.98
N TRP A 521 -17.21 -20.86 -10.21
CA TRP A 521 -17.70 -20.16 -11.39
C TRP A 521 -19.19 -20.40 -11.61
N LYS A 522 -19.61 -21.67 -11.51
CA LYS A 522 -21.01 -22.07 -11.65
C LYS A 522 -21.88 -21.51 -10.54
N ASP A 523 -21.42 -21.53 -9.29
CA ASP A 523 -22.23 -21.17 -8.14
C ASP A 523 -22.32 -19.65 -7.96
N HIS A 524 -21.25 -18.92 -8.27
CA HIS A 524 -21.14 -17.48 -8.00
C HIS A 524 -20.39 -16.70 -9.10
N GLY A 525 -19.28 -17.22 -9.62
CA GLY A 525 -18.34 -16.46 -10.45
C GLY A 525 -18.94 -15.88 -11.74
N GLN A 526 -19.78 -16.65 -12.45
CA GLN A 526 -20.45 -16.17 -13.67
C GLN A 526 -21.34 -14.95 -13.39
N LYS A 527 -22.12 -15.01 -12.30
CA LYS A 527 -23.01 -13.92 -11.93
C LYS A 527 -22.24 -12.68 -11.47
N MET A 528 -21.14 -12.87 -10.72
CA MET A 528 -20.23 -11.77 -10.40
C MET A 528 -19.68 -11.13 -11.68
N ALA A 529 -19.21 -11.96 -12.61
CA ALA A 529 -18.62 -11.49 -13.86
C ALA A 529 -19.60 -10.66 -14.70
N ASP A 530 -20.85 -11.11 -14.80
CA ASP A 530 -21.90 -10.41 -15.55
C ASP A 530 -22.30 -9.08 -14.87
N GLU A 531 -22.44 -9.07 -13.54
CA GLU A 531 -22.73 -7.85 -12.77
C GLU A 531 -21.59 -6.82 -12.90
N LEU A 532 -20.34 -7.26 -12.79
CA LEU A 532 -19.16 -6.41 -12.94
C LEU A 532 -18.98 -5.91 -14.38
N ALA A 533 -19.28 -6.74 -15.38
CA ALA A 533 -19.24 -6.34 -16.79
C ALA A 533 -20.29 -5.26 -17.10
N GLN A 534 -21.52 -5.42 -16.59
CA GLN A 534 -22.54 -4.40 -16.70
C GLN A 534 -22.12 -3.10 -16.01
N ALA A 535 -21.61 -3.21 -14.79
CA ALA A 535 -21.04 -2.10 -14.03
C ALA A 535 -19.93 -1.35 -14.78
N TYR A 536 -19.05 -2.08 -15.47
CA TYR A 536 -17.96 -1.50 -16.27
C TYR A 536 -18.50 -0.65 -17.41
N VAL A 537 -19.52 -1.15 -18.13
CA VAL A 537 -20.20 -0.43 -19.21
C VAL A 537 -20.98 0.77 -18.67
N ASP A 538 -21.70 0.61 -17.57
CA ASP A 538 -22.49 1.70 -16.95
C ASP A 538 -21.60 2.85 -16.44
N ALA A 539 -20.37 2.53 -16.01
CA ALA A 539 -19.36 3.51 -15.66
C ALA A 539 -18.74 4.22 -16.90
N GLY A 540 -19.15 3.86 -18.11
CA GLY A 540 -18.65 4.44 -19.37
C GLY A 540 -17.21 4.04 -19.71
N ARG A 541 -16.66 3.00 -19.05
CA ARG A 541 -15.31 2.49 -19.34
C ARG A 541 -15.31 1.84 -20.72
N LYS A 542 -14.18 1.96 -21.43
CA LYS A 542 -13.95 1.39 -22.75
C LYS A 542 -12.64 0.61 -22.73
N LYS A 543 -12.62 -0.52 -23.42
CA LYS A 543 -11.42 -1.33 -23.63
C LYS A 543 -10.44 -0.67 -24.58
#